data_AF-A0A832HXM3-F1
#
_entry.id   AF-A0A832HXM3-F1
#
_cell.length_a   1.000
_cell.length_b   1.000
_cell.length_c   1.000
_cell.angle_alpha   90.00
_cell.angle_beta   90.00
_cell.angle_gamma   90.00
#
_symmetry.space_group_name_H-M   'P 1'
#
loop_
_entity.id
_entity.type
_entity.pdbx_description
1 polymer ?
#
loop_
_entity_poly.entity_id
_entity_poly.type
_entity_poly.pdbx_seq_one_letter_code
_entity_poly.pdbx_strand_id
1 'polypeptide(L)'
;MLFIFGPAAVAAPGKVQRGEMAGYLLVPNEKVPETFDAGYSMYVAAWPLLKEYPGNRFQSGLFGTWMFPKKDTNSPVKFYSDVEGGLGWWRDTQYATETPKFIMGGVAPDFKEWANGPGAGKGRDWKQPKGKYGIAQLSPWVLWPPDGLNLKQGTCGELFGYGYLPLPLAKAKKVTAGKNISTGDQCWTLFLNTKNFKGPVTFFLPYFWSKAAVEDPRFEGLLLDSRPTNPNRALQMETQHIPSAQAAAANGELYARVAITQFPNGADGSSLLVHRITSYNKRALWDAVKTWFEGGPPASGAVNMQGAVFHEIPGRGGATWRIYADGDPKEMRMPVAWSSFATPMAVDKHTFGYRWNTAMVKKADSANLFALPEYYRLVTNKNNKAEWVPVKKEDVPAELGLEQIRFGRPSGRSFDPYVTPEEPDSCWKKPGPVAGPFKAYPGDGSVVTYYWYKFCDQPALLNADMTDKERLEMQALVEKLHRNWTKDRDYLPPPAVGRLAELDPALIVTPPKGLEAGYVPIVTRQEAKTK
;
A
#
# COMPACT_ATOMS: atom_id res chain seq x y z
N MET A 1 -4.42 -6.81 45.74
CA MET A 1 -5.87 -6.95 45.50
C MET A 1 -6.05 -8.01 44.44
N LEU A 2 -6.52 -9.19 44.84
CA LEU A 2 -6.70 -10.36 43.98
C LEU A 2 -7.93 -10.08 43.10
N PHE A 3 -7.75 -9.84 41.80
CA PHE A 3 -8.87 -9.76 40.87
C PHE A 3 -9.28 -11.19 40.52
N ILE A 4 -10.37 -11.64 41.13
CA ILE A 4 -11.10 -12.84 40.72
C ILE A 4 -11.75 -12.50 39.38
N PHE A 5 -11.26 -13.10 38.30
CA PHE A 5 -11.90 -13.03 37.00
C PHE A 5 -13.29 -13.65 37.10
N GLY A 6 -14.34 -12.85 36.90
CA GLY A 6 -15.66 -13.40 36.59
C GLY A 6 -15.59 -14.20 35.29
N PRO A 7 -16.43 -15.24 35.11
CA PRO A 7 -16.41 -16.03 33.89
C PRO A 7 -16.65 -15.08 32.71
N ALA A 8 -15.73 -15.11 31.74
CA ALA A 8 -15.96 -14.53 30.44
C ALA A 8 -17.36 -14.98 29.96
N ALA A 9 -18.11 -14.11 29.29
CA ALA A 9 -19.34 -14.50 28.64
C ALA A 9 -18.98 -15.53 27.54
N VAL A 10 -18.88 -16.81 27.93
CA VAL A 10 -18.61 -17.91 27.04
C VAL A 10 -19.80 -17.97 26.09
N ALA A 11 -19.53 -18.00 24.78
CA ALA A 11 -20.55 -18.22 23.78
C ALA A 11 -21.49 -19.37 24.23
N ALA A 12 -22.80 -19.19 24.08
CA ALA A 12 -23.74 -20.28 24.37
C ALA A 12 -23.29 -21.55 23.62
N PRO A 13 -23.19 -22.71 24.30
CA PRO A 13 -22.67 -23.93 23.68
C PRO A 13 -23.34 -24.23 22.33
N GLY A 14 -22.54 -24.56 21.33
CA GLY A 14 -23.02 -24.90 19.98
C GLY A 14 -23.48 -23.73 19.08
N LYS A 15 -23.42 -22.47 19.53
CA LYS A 15 -23.70 -21.31 18.66
C LYS A 15 -22.43 -20.77 18.02
N VAL A 16 -22.38 -20.81 16.68
CA VAL A 16 -21.28 -20.17 15.93
C VAL A 16 -21.38 -18.65 16.01
N GLN A 17 -20.28 -18.01 16.38
CA GLN A 17 -20.10 -16.56 16.38
C GLN A 17 -19.14 -16.17 15.26
N ARG A 18 -19.49 -15.13 14.48
CA ARG A 18 -18.58 -14.55 13.48
C ARG A 18 -17.55 -13.67 14.17
N GLY A 19 -16.39 -13.55 13.55
CA GLY A 19 -15.30 -12.72 14.05
C GLY A 19 -14.25 -12.46 13.00
N GLU A 20 -13.07 -12.08 13.47
CA GLU A 20 -11.93 -11.80 12.63
C GLU A 20 -10.62 -12.32 13.22
N MET A 21 -9.61 -12.45 12.36
CA MET A 21 -8.21 -12.52 12.71
C MET A 21 -7.54 -11.23 12.26
N ALA A 22 -6.84 -10.55 13.17
CA ALA A 22 -6.23 -9.24 12.92
C ALA A 22 -4.98 -9.01 13.76
N GLY A 23 -4.10 -8.12 13.32
CA GLY A 23 -2.85 -7.72 13.96
C GLY A 23 -1.74 -7.48 12.94
N TYR A 24 -0.49 -7.62 13.38
CA TYR A 24 0.68 -7.34 12.56
C TYR A 24 1.61 -8.56 12.46
N LEU A 25 2.24 -8.75 11.30
CA LEU A 25 3.49 -9.49 11.18
C LEU A 25 4.65 -8.49 11.15
N LEU A 26 5.65 -8.71 11.99
CA LEU A 26 6.70 -7.75 12.28
C LEU A 26 8.03 -8.24 11.70
N VAL A 27 8.72 -7.38 10.95
CA VAL A 27 10.03 -7.65 10.36
C VAL A 27 11.06 -6.68 10.92
N PRO A 28 11.76 -7.04 12.00
CA PRO A 28 12.95 -6.32 12.44
C PRO A 28 13.96 -6.19 11.31
N ASN A 29 14.59 -5.03 11.22
CA ASN A 29 15.70 -4.76 10.33
C ASN A 29 16.74 -3.91 11.07
N GLU A 30 18.01 -4.07 10.72
CA GLU A 30 19.08 -3.32 11.34
C GLU A 30 19.01 -1.84 10.96
N LYS A 31 19.37 -0.98 11.91
CA LYS A 31 19.35 0.46 11.70
C LYS A 31 20.47 0.90 10.75
N VAL A 32 20.17 1.92 9.98
CA VAL A 32 21.12 2.61 9.09
C VAL A 32 21.33 4.06 9.57
N PRO A 33 22.38 4.74 9.10
CA PRO A 33 22.64 6.11 9.52
C PRO A 33 21.47 7.06 9.22
N GLU A 34 21.24 8.00 10.14
CA GLU A 34 20.16 9.00 10.07
C GLU A 34 20.27 9.98 8.88
N THR A 35 21.38 9.95 8.14
CA THR A 35 21.63 10.76 6.94
C THR A 35 20.99 10.19 5.67
N PHE A 36 20.46 8.96 5.69
CA PHE A 36 19.71 8.35 4.58
C PHE A 36 18.21 8.67 4.66
N ASP A 37 17.91 9.96 4.70
CA ASP A 37 16.60 10.53 5.03
C ASP A 37 15.81 11.05 3.81
N ALA A 38 16.20 10.67 2.60
CA ALA A 38 15.59 11.07 1.33
C ALA A 38 14.80 9.93 0.67
N GLY A 39 14.03 9.17 1.46
CA GLY A 39 13.11 8.17 0.96
C GLY A 39 13.61 6.74 1.03
N TYR A 40 12.92 5.85 0.32
CA TYR A 40 13.16 4.41 0.41
C TYR A 40 12.72 3.64 -0.83
N SER A 41 13.15 2.37 -0.92
CA SER A 41 12.52 1.36 -1.76
C SER A 41 12.59 -0.02 -1.13
N MET A 42 11.78 -0.94 -1.64
CA MET A 42 11.82 -2.36 -1.31
C MET A 42 11.15 -3.20 -2.39
N TYR A 43 11.39 -4.50 -2.35
CA TYR A 43 10.69 -5.51 -3.13
C TYR A 43 9.81 -6.33 -2.20
N VAL A 44 8.51 -6.38 -2.48
CA VAL A 44 7.54 -7.11 -1.68
C VAL A 44 6.91 -8.19 -2.56
N ALA A 45 6.86 -9.42 -2.07
CA ALA A 45 6.13 -10.48 -2.77
C ALA A 45 4.65 -10.09 -2.89
N ALA A 46 4.06 -10.26 -4.06
CA ALA A 46 2.64 -10.09 -4.31
C ALA A 46 1.98 -11.46 -4.43
N TRP A 47 0.96 -11.75 -3.64
CA TRP A 47 0.26 -13.03 -3.68
C TRP A 47 -1.18 -12.90 -3.18
N PRO A 48 -2.08 -13.84 -3.50
CA PRO A 48 -3.40 -13.90 -2.89
C PRO A 48 -3.28 -14.35 -1.43
N LEU A 49 -3.57 -13.45 -0.48
CA LEU A 49 -3.51 -13.79 0.95
C LEU A 49 -4.60 -14.80 1.32
N LEU A 50 -5.76 -14.75 0.66
CA LEU A 50 -6.87 -15.67 0.85
C LEU A 50 -7.19 -16.37 -0.46
N LYS A 51 -7.61 -17.65 -0.38
CA LYS A 51 -7.97 -18.47 -1.55
C LYS A 51 -9.10 -17.84 -2.39
N GLU A 52 -10.05 -17.21 -1.73
CA GLU A 52 -11.16 -16.47 -2.34
C GLU A 52 -11.30 -15.13 -1.64
N TYR A 53 -11.61 -14.07 -2.39
CA TYR A 53 -11.88 -12.75 -1.81
C TYR A 53 -13.21 -12.78 -1.03
N PRO A 54 -13.20 -12.51 0.30
CA PRO A 54 -14.36 -12.73 1.16
C PRO A 54 -15.31 -11.53 1.22
N GLY A 55 -15.12 -10.51 0.38
CA GLY A 55 -15.87 -9.26 0.40
C GLY A 55 -15.18 -8.13 1.15
N ASN A 56 -15.83 -6.96 1.15
CA ASN A 56 -15.22 -5.68 1.50
C ASN A 56 -14.99 -5.42 2.99
N ARG A 57 -15.31 -6.37 3.89
CA ARG A 57 -14.80 -6.31 5.27
C ARG A 57 -13.33 -6.70 5.34
N PHE A 58 -12.84 -7.52 4.41
CA PHE A 58 -11.45 -7.93 4.37
C PHE A 58 -10.54 -6.73 4.10
N GLN A 59 -9.57 -6.59 4.98
CA GLN A 59 -8.56 -5.55 4.89
C GLN A 59 -7.24 -6.08 5.41
N SER A 60 -6.25 -6.10 4.53
CA SER A 60 -4.87 -6.39 4.87
C SER A 60 -3.98 -5.69 3.85
N GLY A 61 -2.94 -5.01 4.34
CA GLY A 61 -1.75 -4.82 3.54
C GLY A 61 -1.03 -6.15 3.38
N LEU A 62 -0.19 -6.25 2.36
CA LEU A 62 1.00 -7.11 2.40
C LEU A 62 2.11 -6.36 3.16
N PHE A 63 3.35 -6.85 3.12
CA PHE A 63 4.44 -6.17 3.80
C PHE A 63 4.62 -4.74 3.25
N GLY A 64 4.68 -3.79 4.18
CA GLY A 64 4.68 -2.36 3.93
C GLY A 64 5.49 -1.60 4.98
N THR A 65 5.61 -0.30 4.79
CA THR A 65 6.28 0.59 5.73
C THR A 65 5.54 1.93 5.80
N TRP A 66 5.72 2.63 6.91
CA TRP A 66 5.23 4.01 7.09
C TRP A 66 6.39 4.98 6.96
N MET A 67 6.31 5.90 6.00
CA MET A 67 7.30 6.94 5.76
C MET A 67 6.85 8.24 6.42
N PHE A 68 7.25 8.43 7.67
CA PHE A 68 6.98 9.64 8.44
C PHE A 68 7.96 10.77 8.09
N PRO A 69 7.53 12.04 8.19
CA PRO A 69 8.47 13.15 8.28
C PRO A 69 9.32 12.98 9.55
N LYS A 70 10.59 13.34 9.46
CA LYS A 70 11.54 13.26 10.57
C LYS A 70 11.06 14.19 11.69
N LYS A 71 10.71 13.60 12.84
CA LYS A 71 10.17 14.32 14.00
C LYS A 71 11.28 15.02 14.76
N ASP A 72 11.03 16.26 15.17
CA ASP A 72 11.86 16.92 16.16
C ASP A 72 11.61 16.33 17.54
N THR A 73 12.66 16.30 18.37
CA THR A 73 12.54 15.97 19.79
C THR A 73 11.60 16.92 20.54
N ASN A 74 11.50 18.17 20.07
CA ASN A 74 10.68 19.24 20.67
C ASN A 74 9.61 19.79 19.71
N SER A 75 8.93 18.91 18.94
CA SER A 75 7.85 19.36 18.05
C SER A 75 6.77 20.13 18.81
N PRO A 76 6.31 21.31 18.33
CA PRO A 76 5.30 22.13 19.01
C PRO A 76 3.91 21.48 19.01
N VAL A 77 3.72 20.45 18.20
CA VAL A 77 2.47 19.71 18.06
C VAL A 77 2.74 18.21 17.91
N LYS A 78 1.86 17.38 18.49
CA LYS A 78 1.82 15.94 18.25
C LYS A 78 0.80 15.67 17.14
N PHE A 79 1.20 14.91 16.13
CA PHE A 79 0.34 14.55 15.01
C PHE A 79 0.76 13.24 14.36
N TYR A 80 -0.15 12.67 13.58
CA TYR A 80 0.09 11.54 12.68
C TYR A 80 0.00 11.99 11.21
N SER A 81 1.06 11.79 10.42
CA SER A 81 1.07 12.05 8.98
C SER A 81 2.25 11.32 8.33
N ASP A 82 2.01 10.64 7.22
CA ASP A 82 2.98 9.79 6.55
C ASP A 82 2.56 9.40 5.12
N VAL A 83 3.39 8.57 4.50
CA VAL A 83 3.02 7.72 3.36
C VAL A 83 3.02 6.26 3.85
N GLU A 84 1.85 5.60 3.80
CA GLU A 84 1.60 4.26 4.36
C GLU A 84 1.03 3.24 3.36
N GLY A 85 0.90 3.62 2.08
CA GLY A 85 0.41 2.73 1.04
C GLY A 85 1.35 1.56 0.71
N GLY A 86 0.89 0.69 -0.18
CA GLY A 86 1.58 -0.53 -0.57
C GLY A 86 0.64 -1.48 -1.28
N LEU A 87 1.01 -2.76 -1.33
CA LEU A 87 0.15 -3.83 -1.84
C LEU A 87 -0.88 -4.24 -0.78
N GLY A 88 -2.13 -4.50 -1.18
CA GLY A 88 -3.14 -5.00 -0.26
C GLY A 88 -4.58 -4.92 -0.77
N TRP A 89 -5.50 -4.93 0.20
CA TRP A 89 -6.95 -4.78 0.02
C TRP A 89 -7.48 -3.85 1.11
N TRP A 90 -8.36 -2.93 0.73
CA TRP A 90 -8.98 -1.96 1.64
C TRP A 90 -10.50 -2.07 1.59
N ARG A 91 -11.16 -1.61 2.66
CA ARG A 91 -12.63 -1.70 2.78
C ARG A 91 -13.38 -0.91 1.71
N ASP A 92 -12.72 0.08 1.12
CA ASP A 92 -13.24 0.92 0.04
C ASP A 92 -12.85 0.45 -1.37
N THR A 93 -12.07 -0.64 -1.49
CA THR A 93 -11.80 -1.29 -2.78
C THR A 93 -13.07 -1.95 -3.32
N GLN A 94 -13.60 -1.42 -4.42
CA GLN A 94 -14.83 -1.87 -5.06
C GLN A 94 -14.60 -3.07 -5.99
N TYR A 95 -13.52 -3.05 -6.77
CA TYR A 95 -13.20 -4.07 -7.78
C TYR A 95 -12.10 -5.00 -7.28
N ALA A 96 -12.27 -5.52 -6.06
CA ALA A 96 -11.30 -6.40 -5.44
C ALA A 96 -11.36 -7.83 -6.03
N THR A 97 -10.18 -8.38 -6.29
CA THR A 97 -9.95 -9.79 -6.63
C THR A 97 -9.06 -10.44 -5.58
N GLU A 98 -8.75 -11.71 -5.77
CA GLU A 98 -7.77 -12.43 -4.97
C GLU A 98 -6.35 -11.86 -5.19
N THR A 99 -6.08 -11.11 -6.27
CA THR A 99 -4.80 -10.44 -6.50
C THR A 99 -4.79 -9.08 -5.77
N PRO A 100 -3.72 -8.72 -5.03
CA PRO A 100 -3.64 -7.43 -4.34
C PRO A 100 -3.59 -6.28 -5.33
N LYS A 101 -4.04 -5.09 -4.88
CA LYS A 101 -3.83 -3.83 -5.58
C LYS A 101 -2.75 -3.00 -4.87
N PHE A 102 -2.18 -2.03 -5.58
CA PHE A 102 -1.28 -1.05 -4.99
C PHE A 102 -1.98 0.30 -4.80
N ILE A 103 -1.83 0.94 -3.64
CA ILE A 103 -2.22 2.33 -3.40
C ILE A 103 -1.06 3.15 -2.86
N MET A 104 -1.12 4.48 -2.99
CA MET A 104 -0.07 5.36 -2.50
C MET A 104 -0.16 5.67 -1.00
N GLY A 105 -1.37 5.87 -0.46
CA GLY A 105 -1.62 6.04 0.97
C GLY A 105 -0.92 7.26 1.61
N GLY A 106 -1.02 8.44 1.03
CA GLY A 106 -0.54 9.67 1.68
C GLY A 106 -1.56 10.18 2.68
N VAL A 107 -1.19 10.31 3.95
CA VAL A 107 -2.08 10.69 5.06
C VAL A 107 -1.75 12.09 5.54
N ALA A 108 -2.67 13.02 5.31
CA ALA A 108 -2.59 14.36 5.90
C ALA A 108 -2.80 14.29 7.42
N PRO A 109 -2.34 15.29 8.20
CA PRO A 109 -2.39 15.27 9.66
C PRO A 109 -3.70 14.74 10.25
N ASP A 110 -3.56 13.70 11.07
CA ASP A 110 -4.61 13.03 11.85
C ASP A 110 -5.79 12.53 11.01
N PHE A 111 -5.50 12.01 9.81
CA PHE A 111 -6.47 11.44 8.87
C PHE A 111 -7.57 12.44 8.43
N LYS A 112 -7.31 13.75 8.50
CA LYS A 112 -8.22 14.78 7.96
C LYS A 112 -8.57 14.51 6.50
N GLU A 113 -7.57 14.16 5.71
CA GLU A 113 -7.69 13.67 4.34
C GLU A 113 -6.58 12.66 4.00
N TRP A 114 -6.79 11.86 2.95
CA TRP A 114 -5.78 10.94 2.43
C TRP A 114 -5.84 10.89 0.90
N ALA A 115 -4.70 10.62 0.28
CA ALA A 115 -4.53 10.52 -1.17
C ALA A 115 -4.00 9.13 -1.55
N ASN A 116 -4.79 8.36 -2.29
CA ASN A 116 -4.50 6.95 -2.61
C ASN A 116 -4.04 6.74 -4.07
N GLY A 117 -4.17 7.76 -4.92
CA GLY A 117 -3.79 7.80 -6.33
C GLY A 117 -4.32 9.07 -7.00
N PRO A 118 -4.02 9.33 -8.28
CA PRO A 118 -4.64 10.41 -9.04
C PRO A 118 -6.17 10.33 -8.99
N GLY A 119 -6.83 11.39 -8.52
CA GLY A 119 -8.29 11.43 -8.39
C GLY A 119 -8.88 10.55 -7.27
N ALA A 120 -8.04 9.93 -6.43
CA ALA A 120 -8.48 9.01 -5.38
C ALA A 120 -8.12 9.52 -3.98
N GLY A 121 -9.13 9.65 -3.12
CA GLY A 121 -8.96 10.12 -1.74
C GLY A 121 -10.15 9.75 -0.85
N LYS A 122 -10.28 10.41 0.29
CA LYS A 122 -11.30 10.09 1.31
C LYS A 122 -12.71 10.36 0.79
N GLY A 123 -13.54 9.32 0.76
CA GLY A 123 -14.94 9.39 0.32
C GLY A 123 -15.13 9.67 -1.17
N ARG A 124 -16.38 9.84 -1.61
CA ARG A 124 -16.76 10.02 -3.03
C ARG A 124 -17.20 11.42 -3.42
N ASP A 125 -17.45 12.30 -2.44
CA ASP A 125 -17.88 13.67 -2.70
C ASP A 125 -16.73 14.51 -3.28
N TRP A 126 -16.98 15.19 -4.39
CA TRP A 126 -16.06 16.12 -5.04
C TRP A 126 -16.20 17.56 -4.55
N LYS A 127 -17.31 17.90 -3.87
CA LYS A 127 -17.44 19.17 -3.13
C LYS A 127 -16.52 19.18 -1.90
N GLN A 128 -16.18 17.99 -1.40
CA GLN A 128 -15.17 17.77 -0.36
C GLN A 128 -14.12 16.79 -0.85
N PRO A 129 -13.19 17.21 -1.73
CA PRO A 129 -12.31 16.29 -2.44
C PRO A 129 -11.43 15.46 -1.50
N LYS A 130 -11.05 15.99 -0.33
CA LYS A 130 -10.34 15.28 0.75
C LYS A 130 -9.22 14.37 0.24
N GLY A 131 -8.18 15.00 -0.34
CA GLY A 131 -7.00 14.32 -0.88
C GLY A 131 -7.08 13.85 -2.34
N LYS A 132 -8.26 13.89 -3.00
CA LYS A 132 -8.39 13.50 -4.43
C LYS A 132 -7.51 14.28 -5.41
N TYR A 133 -7.05 15.49 -5.04
CA TYR A 133 -6.12 16.30 -5.81
C TYR A 133 -4.67 16.25 -5.31
N GLY A 134 -4.37 15.45 -4.29
CA GLY A 134 -3.05 15.44 -3.64
C GLY A 134 -1.93 14.76 -4.44
N ILE A 135 -2.29 13.98 -5.46
CA ILE A 135 -1.35 13.22 -6.29
C ILE A 135 -1.47 13.64 -7.74
N ALA A 136 -0.34 14.03 -8.34
CA ALA A 136 -0.23 14.28 -9.77
C ALA A 136 0.24 13.01 -10.49
N GLN A 137 -0.40 12.71 -11.62
CA GLN A 137 0.08 11.69 -12.57
C GLN A 137 1.34 12.22 -13.26
N LEU A 138 2.38 11.38 -13.34
CA LEU A 138 3.65 11.73 -13.98
C LEU A 138 3.95 10.83 -15.18
N SER A 139 3.82 9.51 -15.06
CA SER A 139 4.13 8.58 -16.15
C SER A 139 3.13 8.75 -17.31
N PRO A 140 3.62 8.88 -18.55
CA PRO A 140 2.78 8.81 -19.73
C PRO A 140 2.46 7.35 -20.12
N TRP A 141 3.03 6.34 -19.44
CA TRP A 141 2.86 4.92 -19.83
C TRP A 141 1.99 4.10 -18.89
N VAL A 142 1.65 4.64 -17.71
CA VAL A 142 0.87 3.93 -16.70
C VAL A 142 -0.45 4.64 -16.49
N LEU A 143 -1.54 3.90 -16.68
CA LEU A 143 -2.88 4.33 -16.36
C LEU A 143 -3.23 3.93 -14.93
N TRP A 144 -3.53 4.89 -14.06
CA TRP A 144 -3.87 4.63 -12.65
C TRP A 144 -5.39 4.72 -12.39
N PRO A 145 -6.07 3.60 -12.10
CA PRO A 145 -7.48 3.62 -11.70
C PRO A 145 -7.69 4.14 -10.27
N PRO A 146 -8.77 4.88 -9.99
CA PRO A 146 -9.03 5.43 -8.65
C PRO A 146 -9.30 4.36 -7.58
N ASP A 147 -9.67 3.13 -7.96
CA ASP A 147 -9.81 1.99 -7.06
C ASP A 147 -8.48 1.37 -6.59
N GLY A 148 -7.36 1.78 -7.21
CA GLY A 148 -6.03 1.24 -6.96
C GLY A 148 -5.37 0.72 -8.23
N LEU A 149 -4.03 0.68 -8.23
CA LEU A 149 -3.24 0.19 -9.35
C LEU A 149 -3.23 -1.34 -9.36
N ASN A 150 -3.69 -1.94 -10.47
CA ASN A 150 -3.80 -3.40 -10.57
C ASN A 150 -2.48 -4.04 -10.95
N LEU A 151 -2.23 -5.18 -10.33
CA LEU A 151 -1.25 -6.15 -10.79
C LEU A 151 -1.92 -7.11 -11.78
N LYS A 152 -1.10 -7.82 -12.55
CA LYS A 152 -1.57 -8.92 -13.39
C LYS A 152 -2.30 -9.96 -12.54
N GLN A 153 -3.51 -10.30 -12.93
CA GLN A 153 -4.32 -11.27 -12.19
C GLN A 153 -3.61 -12.63 -12.11
N GLY A 154 -3.68 -13.24 -10.93
CA GLY A 154 -2.99 -14.51 -10.64
C GLY A 154 -1.52 -14.36 -10.25
N THR A 155 -1.02 -13.13 -10.02
CA THR A 155 0.32 -12.91 -9.44
C THR A 155 0.44 -13.67 -8.11
N CYS A 156 1.51 -14.47 -7.98
CA CYS A 156 1.67 -15.46 -6.92
C CYS A 156 3.15 -15.63 -6.53
N GLY A 157 3.61 -14.78 -5.61
CA GLY A 157 4.95 -14.79 -5.04
C GLY A 157 5.99 -14.00 -5.82
N GLU A 158 5.65 -13.42 -6.98
CA GLU A 158 6.54 -12.48 -7.66
C GLU A 158 6.72 -11.18 -6.86
N LEU A 159 7.92 -10.60 -6.96
CA LEU A 159 8.33 -9.38 -6.27
C LEU A 159 7.86 -8.13 -7.00
N PHE A 160 7.10 -7.28 -6.31
CA PHE A 160 6.76 -5.94 -6.75
C PHE A 160 7.75 -4.95 -6.13
N GLY A 161 8.59 -4.33 -6.96
CA GLY A 161 9.52 -3.29 -6.53
C GLY A 161 8.83 -1.94 -6.47
N TYR A 162 8.89 -1.27 -5.33
CA TYR A 162 8.38 0.10 -5.21
C TYR A 162 9.19 0.92 -4.20
N GLY A 163 9.10 2.23 -4.32
CA GLY A 163 9.73 3.16 -3.40
C GLY A 163 9.29 4.59 -3.63
N TYR A 164 9.61 5.46 -2.68
CA TYR A 164 9.39 6.90 -2.78
C TYR A 164 10.74 7.61 -2.69
N LEU A 165 11.06 8.40 -3.71
CA LEU A 165 12.20 9.31 -3.72
C LEU A 165 11.71 10.71 -4.09
N PRO A 166 12.26 11.78 -3.49
CA PRO A 166 11.84 13.13 -3.81
C PRO A 166 12.44 13.54 -5.15
N LEU A 167 11.65 14.24 -5.97
CA LEU A 167 12.12 14.91 -7.19
C LEU A 167 11.95 16.44 -7.04
N PRO A 168 12.89 17.26 -7.55
CA PRO A 168 12.80 18.72 -7.50
C PRO A 168 11.89 19.27 -8.61
N LEU A 169 10.62 18.86 -8.62
CA LEU A 169 9.64 19.27 -9.64
C LEU A 169 8.94 20.60 -9.32
N ALA A 170 8.84 20.93 -8.03
CA ALA A 170 8.25 22.16 -7.54
C ALA A 170 9.33 23.07 -6.93
N LYS A 171 9.05 24.37 -6.86
CA LYS A 171 9.86 25.32 -6.10
C LYS A 171 9.22 25.56 -4.74
N ALA A 172 10.05 25.71 -3.72
CA ALA A 172 9.58 26.18 -2.42
C ALA A 172 9.02 27.60 -2.54
N LYS A 173 7.96 27.90 -1.78
CA LYS A 173 7.30 29.21 -1.76
C LYS A 173 6.99 29.64 -0.32
N LYS A 174 6.87 30.95 -0.12
CA LYS A 174 6.63 31.59 1.20
C LYS A 174 5.15 31.85 1.49
N VAL A 175 4.30 31.79 0.48
CA VAL A 175 2.87 32.07 0.57
C VAL A 175 2.12 30.87 0.02
N THR A 176 1.14 30.38 0.78
CA THR A 176 0.32 29.23 0.44
C THR A 176 -1.15 29.56 0.69
N ALA A 177 -1.99 29.41 -0.34
CA ALA A 177 -3.42 29.73 -0.35
C ALA A 177 -3.71 31.13 0.23
N GLY A 178 -2.89 32.11 -0.16
CA GLY A 178 -3.02 33.50 0.29
C GLY A 178 -2.54 33.80 1.72
N LYS A 179 -1.98 32.83 2.45
CA LYS A 179 -1.43 33.02 3.80
C LYS A 179 0.10 32.93 3.80
N ASN A 180 0.75 33.64 4.72
CA ASN A 180 2.20 33.57 4.96
C ASN A 180 2.60 32.24 5.62
N ILE A 181 2.43 31.16 4.86
CA ILE A 181 2.77 29.78 5.22
C ILE A 181 3.64 29.24 4.09
N SER A 182 4.79 28.73 4.45
CA SER A 182 5.75 28.16 3.51
C SER A 182 5.28 26.79 3.01
N THR A 183 5.53 26.50 1.74
CA THR A 183 5.46 25.16 1.16
C THR A 183 6.84 24.78 0.67
N GLY A 184 7.31 23.58 1.01
CA GLY A 184 8.59 23.05 0.54
C GLY A 184 8.56 22.57 -0.91
N ASP A 185 9.67 21.97 -1.35
CA ASP A 185 9.92 21.57 -2.75
C ASP A 185 9.87 20.04 -2.97
N GLN A 186 9.56 19.26 -1.93
CA GLN A 186 9.68 17.81 -1.99
C GLN A 186 8.47 17.16 -2.67
N CYS A 187 8.65 16.79 -3.93
CA CYS A 187 7.69 15.98 -4.67
C CYS A 187 8.04 14.49 -4.47
N TRP A 188 7.51 13.88 -3.41
CA TRP A 188 7.69 12.46 -3.13
C TRP A 188 7.08 11.62 -4.26
N THR A 189 7.95 11.05 -5.08
CA THR A 189 7.60 10.37 -6.32
C THR A 189 7.65 8.87 -6.14
N LEU A 190 6.56 8.19 -6.50
CA LEU A 190 6.50 6.73 -6.55
C LEU A 190 7.32 6.24 -7.73
N PHE A 191 8.35 5.44 -7.43
CA PHE A 191 9.08 4.64 -8.41
C PHE A 191 8.61 3.19 -8.32
N LEU A 192 8.35 2.59 -9.49
CA LEU A 192 8.10 1.16 -9.60
C LEU A 192 9.25 0.46 -10.32
N ASN A 193 9.50 -0.78 -9.93
CA ASN A 193 10.30 -1.74 -10.70
C ASN A 193 9.50 -3.05 -10.81
N THR A 194 8.83 -3.19 -11.95
CA THR A 194 8.04 -4.36 -12.34
C THR A 194 8.56 -4.90 -13.66
N LYS A 195 8.15 -6.11 -14.04
CA LYS A 195 8.64 -6.75 -15.26
C LYS A 195 8.25 -5.98 -16.53
N ASN A 196 7.09 -5.35 -16.56
CA ASN A 196 6.54 -4.64 -17.73
C ASN A 196 6.57 -3.10 -17.62
N PHE A 197 6.99 -2.55 -16.48
CA PHE A 197 7.19 -1.12 -16.28
C PHE A 197 8.24 -0.83 -15.20
N LYS A 198 9.15 0.10 -15.49
CA LYS A 198 10.14 0.60 -14.55
C LYS A 198 10.22 2.12 -14.65
N GLY A 199 10.19 2.82 -13.52
CA GLY A 199 10.36 4.28 -13.47
C GLY A 199 9.36 5.00 -12.58
N PRO A 200 9.34 6.35 -12.63
CA PRO A 200 8.43 7.14 -11.84
C PRO A 200 7.00 7.05 -12.40
N VAL A 201 5.99 7.01 -11.52
CA VAL A 201 4.58 6.86 -11.91
C VAL A 201 3.77 8.12 -11.60
N THR A 202 3.82 8.56 -10.35
CA THR A 202 3.03 9.66 -9.80
C THR A 202 3.81 10.28 -8.65
N PHE A 203 3.41 11.46 -8.19
CA PHE A 203 4.01 12.08 -7.00
C PHE A 203 3.00 12.83 -6.15
N PHE A 204 3.28 12.93 -4.86
CA PHE A 204 2.53 13.79 -3.94
C PHE A 204 2.92 15.25 -4.20
N LEU A 205 1.92 16.09 -4.41
CA LEU A 205 2.12 17.53 -4.54
C LEU A 205 2.51 18.13 -3.18
N PRO A 206 3.52 19.01 -3.09
CA PRO A 206 3.87 19.66 -1.83
C PRO A 206 2.67 20.34 -1.13
N TYR A 207 1.75 20.90 -1.91
CA TYR A 207 0.53 21.51 -1.40
C TYR A 207 -0.38 20.55 -0.61
N PHE A 208 -0.39 19.26 -0.93
CA PHE A 208 -1.17 18.28 -0.17
C PHE A 208 -0.80 18.30 1.31
N TRP A 209 0.49 18.44 1.61
CA TRP A 209 1.00 18.51 2.98
C TRP A 209 0.80 19.91 3.57
N SER A 210 1.29 20.95 2.86
CA SER A 210 1.30 22.31 3.39
C SER A 210 -0.09 22.94 3.55
N LYS A 211 -1.11 22.42 2.85
CA LYS A 211 -2.51 22.81 3.07
C LYS A 211 -2.95 22.63 4.53
N ALA A 212 -2.46 21.61 5.23
CA ALA A 212 -2.76 21.45 6.65
C ALA A 212 -2.18 22.59 7.49
N ALA A 213 -1.02 23.14 7.10
CA ALA A 213 -0.41 24.30 7.76
C ALA A 213 -1.16 25.62 7.48
N VAL A 214 -1.91 25.71 6.38
CA VAL A 214 -2.83 26.84 6.12
C VAL A 214 -3.98 26.86 7.13
N GLU A 215 -4.45 25.68 7.56
CA GLU A 215 -5.49 25.54 8.60
C GLU A 215 -4.92 25.71 10.01
N ASP A 216 -3.76 25.12 10.28
CA ASP A 216 -3.06 25.18 11.56
C ASP A 216 -1.56 25.48 11.34
N PRO A 217 -1.14 26.75 11.49
CA PRO A 217 0.25 27.18 11.23
C PRO A 217 1.31 26.42 12.03
N ARG A 218 0.95 25.72 13.11
CA ARG A 218 1.90 24.89 13.88
C ARG A 218 2.47 23.74 13.07
N PHE A 219 1.86 23.35 11.94
CA PHE A 219 2.39 22.33 11.03
C PHE A 219 3.41 22.85 10.01
N GLU A 220 3.61 24.17 9.90
CA GLU A 220 4.54 24.74 8.92
C GLU A 220 5.95 24.16 9.10
N GLY A 221 6.50 23.62 8.01
CA GLY A 221 7.82 23.00 8.01
C GLY A 221 7.94 21.70 8.80
N LEU A 222 6.83 21.09 9.25
CA LEU A 222 6.83 19.80 9.97
C LEU A 222 6.41 18.60 9.12
N LEU A 223 5.90 18.83 7.92
CA LEU A 223 5.32 17.80 7.06
C LEU A 223 6.25 17.46 5.89
N LEU A 224 5.86 16.45 5.12
CA LEU A 224 6.68 15.85 4.07
C LEU A 224 6.95 16.76 2.86
N ASP A 225 6.26 17.88 2.70
CA ASP A 225 6.65 18.88 1.69
C ASP A 225 8.03 19.50 1.97
N SER A 226 8.41 19.57 3.26
CA SER A 226 9.59 20.29 3.72
C SER A 226 10.57 19.40 4.49
N ARG A 227 10.09 18.43 5.28
CA ARG A 227 10.92 17.59 6.14
C ARG A 227 11.52 16.41 5.39
N PRO A 228 12.75 16.01 5.76
CA PRO A 228 13.26 14.70 5.36
C PRO A 228 12.49 13.59 6.08
N THR A 229 12.82 12.34 5.80
CA THR A 229 12.13 11.14 6.30
C THR A 229 12.97 10.41 7.34
N ASN A 230 12.33 9.59 8.19
CA ASN A 230 13.09 8.67 9.03
C ASN A 230 13.64 7.50 8.17
N PRO A 231 14.97 7.22 8.14
CA PRO A 231 15.51 6.03 7.47
C PRO A 231 15.08 4.72 8.12
N ASN A 232 14.94 4.73 9.44
CA ASN A 232 14.80 3.53 10.28
C ASN A 232 13.33 3.20 10.52
N ARG A 233 12.61 2.91 9.43
CA ARG A 233 11.16 2.67 9.43
C ARG A 233 10.82 1.25 9.85
N ALA A 234 9.62 1.09 10.40
CA ALA A 234 9.06 -0.22 10.68
C ALA A 234 8.66 -0.92 9.37
N LEU A 235 9.08 -2.17 9.19
CA LEU A 235 8.58 -3.06 8.15
C LEU A 235 7.59 -4.05 8.76
N GLN A 236 6.34 -3.99 8.33
CA GLN A 236 5.29 -4.84 8.89
C GLN A 236 4.24 -5.19 7.84
N MET A 237 3.48 -6.25 8.07
CA MET A 237 2.24 -6.54 7.35
C MET A 237 1.08 -6.31 8.31
N GLU A 238 0.30 -5.28 8.05
CA GLU A 238 -0.90 -4.96 8.84
C GLU A 238 -2.12 -5.69 8.28
N THR A 239 -2.80 -6.41 9.16
CA THR A 239 -4.05 -7.10 8.88
C THR A 239 -5.12 -6.57 9.81
N GLN A 240 -6.13 -5.91 9.25
CA GLN A 240 -7.25 -5.37 10.03
C GLN A 240 -8.40 -6.37 10.13
N HIS A 241 -8.60 -7.22 9.13
CA HIS A 241 -9.70 -8.18 9.14
C HIS A 241 -9.45 -9.33 8.16
N ILE A 242 -9.18 -10.53 8.67
CA ILE A 242 -9.40 -11.81 7.96
C ILE A 242 -10.64 -12.46 8.60
N PRO A 243 -11.66 -12.90 7.83
CA PRO A 243 -12.85 -13.51 8.42
C PRO A 243 -12.53 -14.74 9.28
N SER A 244 -13.18 -14.83 10.45
CA SER A 244 -13.13 -16.02 11.31
C SER A 244 -14.51 -16.35 11.87
N ALA A 245 -14.61 -17.51 12.52
CA ALA A 245 -15.76 -17.95 13.28
C ALA A 245 -15.30 -18.73 14.52
N GLN A 246 -16.07 -18.67 15.60
CA GLN A 246 -15.79 -19.34 16.87
C GLN A 246 -17.00 -20.08 17.40
N ALA A 247 -16.78 -21.17 18.13
CA ALA A 247 -17.82 -21.91 18.81
C ALA A 247 -17.26 -22.59 20.06
N ALA A 248 -18.08 -22.64 21.11
CA ALA A 248 -17.76 -23.34 22.36
C ALA A 248 -18.40 -24.73 22.37
N ALA A 249 -17.60 -25.74 22.73
CA ALA A 249 -18.06 -27.10 22.97
C ALA A 249 -18.77 -27.21 24.33
N ALA A 250 -19.50 -28.31 24.55
CA ALA A 250 -20.27 -28.52 25.78
C ALA A 250 -19.37 -28.59 27.04
N ASN A 251 -18.10 -28.98 26.88
CA ASN A 251 -17.09 -29.00 27.94
C ASN A 251 -16.44 -27.63 28.20
N GLY A 252 -16.86 -26.57 27.50
CA GLY A 252 -16.32 -25.21 27.62
C GLY A 252 -15.07 -24.93 26.79
N GLU A 253 -14.53 -25.91 26.05
CA GLU A 253 -13.42 -25.67 25.12
C GLU A 253 -13.88 -24.78 23.96
N LEU A 254 -13.03 -23.81 23.59
CA LEU A 254 -13.32 -22.87 22.52
C LEU A 254 -12.49 -23.19 21.28
N TYR A 255 -13.18 -23.30 20.15
CA TYR A 255 -12.58 -23.56 18.84
C TYR A 255 -12.85 -22.39 17.90
N ALA A 256 -11.90 -22.15 17.00
CA ALA A 256 -12.03 -21.17 15.94
C ALA A 256 -11.72 -21.77 14.59
N ARG A 257 -12.35 -21.20 13.56
CA ARG A 257 -12.02 -21.42 12.15
C ARG A 257 -11.76 -20.07 11.49
N VAL A 258 -10.65 -19.95 10.77
CA VAL A 258 -10.25 -18.74 10.04
C VAL A 258 -10.32 -19.00 8.54
N ALA A 259 -10.60 -17.98 7.72
CA ALA A 259 -10.46 -18.11 6.27
C ALA A 259 -9.03 -18.56 5.92
N ILE A 260 -8.91 -19.53 5.00
CA ILE A 260 -7.63 -20.13 4.63
C ILE A 260 -6.66 -19.03 4.18
N THR A 261 -5.67 -18.78 5.03
CA THR A 261 -4.63 -17.79 4.80
C THR A 261 -3.45 -18.46 4.10
N GLN A 262 -2.89 -17.80 3.09
CA GLN A 262 -1.90 -18.37 2.19
C GLN A 262 -0.61 -17.54 2.16
N PHE A 263 0.52 -18.21 1.89
CA PHE A 263 1.84 -17.58 1.73
C PHE A 263 2.60 -18.22 0.55
N PRO A 264 3.48 -17.48 -0.16
CA PRO A 264 4.30 -18.00 -1.25
C PRO A 264 5.09 -19.26 -0.85
N ASN A 265 5.07 -20.29 -1.67
CA ASN A 265 5.87 -21.50 -1.50
C ASN A 265 7.01 -21.49 -2.54
N GLY A 266 8.21 -21.15 -2.08
CA GLY A 266 9.43 -21.16 -2.87
C GLY A 266 9.95 -22.58 -3.15
N ALA A 267 10.90 -22.68 -4.07
CA ALA A 267 11.46 -23.97 -4.49
C ALA A 267 12.16 -24.76 -3.37
N ASP A 268 12.69 -24.05 -2.36
CA ASP A 268 13.35 -24.61 -1.18
C ASP A 268 12.38 -24.90 -0.02
N GLY A 269 11.07 -24.71 -0.23
CA GLY A 269 10.04 -24.87 0.79
C GLY A 269 9.94 -23.70 1.78
N SER A 270 10.60 -22.57 1.51
CA SER A 270 10.47 -21.32 2.27
C SER A 270 9.57 -20.30 1.56
N SER A 271 9.07 -19.30 2.30
CA SER A 271 8.41 -18.13 1.74
C SER A 271 9.38 -16.96 1.68
N LEU A 272 9.71 -16.49 0.49
CA LEU A 272 10.39 -15.21 0.29
C LEU A 272 9.34 -14.08 0.26
N LEU A 273 9.50 -13.06 1.10
CA LEU A 273 8.44 -12.07 1.33
C LEU A 273 8.87 -10.63 1.08
N VAL A 274 10.06 -10.25 1.56
CA VAL A 274 10.59 -8.90 1.38
C VAL A 274 12.07 -8.97 1.04
N HIS A 275 12.50 -8.18 0.06
CA HIS A 275 13.87 -8.13 -0.40
C HIS A 275 14.36 -6.68 -0.56
N ARG A 276 15.63 -6.43 -0.19
CA ARG A 276 16.35 -5.15 -0.38
C ARG A 276 15.59 -3.92 0.09
N ILE A 277 15.26 -3.90 1.38
CA ILE A 277 14.82 -2.67 2.03
C ILE A 277 15.99 -1.68 1.96
N THR A 278 15.77 -0.55 1.30
CA THR A 278 16.81 0.44 1.01
C THR A 278 16.37 1.80 1.50
N SER A 279 17.26 2.51 2.19
CA SER A 279 17.09 3.94 2.50
C SER A 279 18.04 4.78 1.65
N TYR A 280 17.62 5.99 1.29
CA TYR A 280 18.36 6.86 0.38
C TYR A 280 18.71 8.19 1.02
N ASN A 281 19.84 8.79 0.66
CA ASN A 281 20.08 10.22 0.84
C ASN A 281 19.95 10.95 -0.51
N LYS A 282 20.02 12.29 -0.51
CA LYS A 282 19.80 13.10 -1.73
C LYS A 282 20.77 12.79 -2.88
N ARG A 283 21.97 12.25 -2.60
CA ARG A 283 22.92 11.84 -3.64
C ARG A 283 22.40 10.69 -4.49
N ALA A 284 21.44 9.91 -3.97
CA ALA A 284 20.85 8.79 -4.69
C ALA A 284 20.18 9.22 -5.98
N LEU A 285 19.53 10.39 -6.01
CA LEU A 285 18.79 10.85 -7.19
C LEU A 285 18.62 12.37 -7.25
N TRP A 286 18.18 12.98 -6.15
CA TRP A 286 17.82 14.39 -6.09
C TRP A 286 18.91 15.32 -6.64
N ASP A 287 20.17 15.16 -6.18
CA ASP A 287 21.25 16.09 -6.52
C ASP A 287 21.51 16.14 -8.04
N ALA A 288 21.56 14.97 -8.69
CA ALA A 288 21.78 14.87 -10.14
C ALA A 288 20.60 15.45 -10.94
N VAL A 289 19.35 15.18 -10.50
CA VAL A 289 18.15 15.71 -11.17
C VAL A 289 18.08 17.23 -11.00
N LYS A 290 18.42 17.76 -9.83
CA LYS A 290 18.46 19.19 -9.57
C LYS A 290 19.47 19.89 -10.49
N THR A 291 20.71 19.38 -10.56
CA THR A 291 21.74 19.92 -11.47
C THR A 291 21.27 19.91 -12.92
N TRP A 292 20.63 18.84 -13.38
CA TRP A 292 20.07 18.78 -14.73
C TRP A 292 18.99 19.85 -14.97
N PHE A 293 18.06 20.01 -14.03
CA PHE A 293 16.98 20.99 -14.15
C PHE A 293 17.51 22.43 -14.14
N GLU A 294 18.63 22.69 -13.46
CA GLU A 294 19.34 23.96 -13.41
C GLU A 294 20.26 24.21 -14.63
N GLY A 295 20.21 23.35 -15.66
CA GLY A 295 20.91 23.53 -16.93
C GLY A 295 22.13 22.63 -17.14
N GLY A 296 22.42 21.74 -16.18
CA GLY A 296 23.45 20.70 -16.32
C GLY A 296 23.04 19.56 -17.27
N PRO A 297 23.90 18.53 -17.40
CA PRO A 297 23.65 17.40 -18.28
C PRO A 297 22.44 16.55 -17.82
N PRO A 298 21.74 15.84 -18.74
CA PRO A 298 20.63 14.97 -18.38
C PRO A 298 20.97 13.92 -17.33
N ALA A 299 20.18 13.89 -16.24
CA ALA A 299 20.27 12.82 -15.25
C ALA A 299 19.69 11.52 -15.83
N SER A 300 20.34 10.39 -15.58
CA SER A 300 19.89 9.08 -16.10
C SER A 300 18.61 8.57 -15.45
N GLY A 301 18.28 9.05 -14.25
CA GLY A 301 17.20 8.55 -13.40
C GLY A 301 17.57 7.30 -12.59
N ALA A 302 18.69 6.64 -12.90
CA ALA A 302 19.18 5.50 -12.12
C ALA A 302 19.66 5.96 -10.74
N VAL A 303 19.29 5.23 -9.71
CA VAL A 303 19.76 5.48 -8.35
C VAL A 303 21.29 5.35 -8.29
N ASN A 304 21.94 6.39 -7.77
CA ASN A 304 23.34 6.34 -7.39
C ASN A 304 23.49 5.53 -6.09
N MET A 305 24.18 4.39 -6.17
CA MET A 305 24.39 3.50 -5.03
C MET A 305 25.23 4.10 -3.90
N GLN A 306 26.04 5.14 -4.14
CA GLN A 306 26.71 5.88 -3.06
C GLN A 306 25.73 6.66 -2.17
N GLY A 307 24.52 6.93 -2.67
CA GLY A 307 23.42 7.51 -1.92
C GLY A 307 22.45 6.50 -1.33
N ALA A 308 22.73 5.20 -1.42
CA ALA A 308 21.84 4.13 -0.99
C ALA A 308 22.46 3.27 0.13
N VAL A 309 21.64 2.81 1.06
CA VAL A 309 22.04 1.84 2.09
C VAL A 309 20.98 0.75 2.23
N PHE A 310 21.42 -0.51 2.18
CA PHE A 310 20.55 -1.66 2.44
C PHE A 310 20.44 -1.91 3.93
N HIS A 311 19.23 -2.15 4.42
CA HIS A 311 19.03 -2.66 5.77
C HIS A 311 19.37 -4.16 5.80
N GLU A 312 19.99 -4.60 6.90
CA GLU A 312 20.25 -6.02 7.13
C GLU A 312 19.05 -6.67 7.83
N ILE A 313 18.72 -7.90 7.45
CA ILE A 313 17.65 -8.70 8.05
C ILE A 313 18.29 -9.65 9.09
N PRO A 314 17.99 -9.49 10.39
CA PRO A 314 18.60 -10.31 11.44
C PRO A 314 18.02 -11.73 11.56
N GLY A 315 17.13 -12.11 10.63
CA GLY A 315 16.45 -13.42 10.63
C GLY A 315 15.48 -13.64 11.79
N ARG A 316 15.06 -12.57 12.47
CA ARG A 316 14.03 -12.59 13.51
C ARG A 316 12.74 -11.96 12.98
N GLY A 317 11.64 -12.19 13.68
CA GLY A 317 10.32 -11.67 13.33
C GLY A 317 9.34 -11.87 14.47
N GLY A 318 8.17 -11.25 14.37
CA GLY A 318 7.11 -11.38 15.36
C GLY A 318 5.74 -11.40 14.72
N ALA A 319 4.74 -11.82 15.49
CA ALA A 319 3.33 -11.73 15.09
C ALA A 319 2.50 -11.27 16.28
N THR A 320 1.54 -10.40 16.01
CA THR A 320 0.55 -9.93 16.98
C THR A 320 -0.88 -10.30 16.54
N TRP A 321 -0.99 -11.20 15.56
CA TRP A 321 -2.27 -11.72 15.10
C TRP A 321 -3.04 -12.35 16.25
N ARG A 322 -4.32 -11.98 16.34
CA ARG A 322 -5.28 -12.43 17.35
C ARG A 322 -6.54 -12.88 16.65
N ILE A 323 -7.23 -13.86 17.23
CA ILE A 323 -8.57 -14.28 16.80
C ILE A 323 -9.57 -13.89 17.88
N TYR A 324 -10.68 -13.28 17.48
CA TYR A 324 -11.74 -12.81 18.37
C TYR A 324 -13.07 -12.61 17.63
N ALA A 325 -14.17 -12.63 18.37
CA ALA A 325 -15.52 -12.53 17.83
C ALA A 325 -15.89 -11.07 17.58
N ASP A 326 -16.86 -10.85 16.70
CA ASP A 326 -17.40 -9.51 16.44
C ASP A 326 -17.96 -8.93 17.75
N GLY A 327 -17.43 -7.77 18.16
CA GLY A 327 -17.84 -7.10 19.40
C GLY A 327 -17.00 -7.45 20.64
N ASP A 328 -16.04 -8.38 20.54
CA ASP A 328 -15.21 -8.73 21.69
C ASP A 328 -14.35 -7.54 22.17
N PRO A 329 -14.31 -7.30 23.50
CA PRO A 329 -13.42 -6.32 24.10
C PRO A 329 -11.96 -6.74 23.91
N LYS A 330 -11.04 -5.78 24.03
CA LYS A 330 -9.61 -5.98 23.72
C LYS A 330 -8.97 -7.11 24.54
N GLU A 331 -9.45 -7.30 25.77
CA GLU A 331 -8.99 -8.29 26.74
C GLU A 331 -9.36 -9.72 26.34
N MET A 332 -10.36 -9.90 25.46
CA MET A 332 -10.75 -11.21 24.93
C MET A 332 -10.05 -11.56 23.62
N ARG A 333 -9.25 -10.62 23.06
CA ARG A 333 -8.53 -10.81 21.80
C ARG A 333 -7.24 -11.58 22.03
N MET A 334 -7.33 -12.89 21.94
CA MET A 334 -6.22 -13.81 22.24
C MET A 334 -5.26 -13.97 21.06
N PRO A 335 -3.94 -14.03 21.32
CA PRO A 335 -2.94 -14.18 20.26
C PRO A 335 -2.99 -15.57 19.62
N VAL A 336 -2.61 -15.64 18.35
CA VAL A 336 -2.28 -16.90 17.69
C VAL A 336 -0.90 -17.35 18.13
N ALA A 337 -0.73 -18.64 18.42
CA ALA A 337 0.56 -19.27 18.68
C ALA A 337 1.40 -19.37 17.39
N TRP A 338 1.70 -18.23 16.76
CA TRP A 338 2.33 -18.11 15.44
C TRP A 338 3.63 -18.91 15.32
N SER A 339 4.47 -18.86 16.35
CA SER A 339 5.75 -19.58 16.40
C SER A 339 5.62 -21.10 16.42
N SER A 340 4.41 -21.66 16.60
CA SER A 340 4.19 -23.11 16.53
C SER A 340 4.24 -23.66 15.10
N PHE A 341 4.05 -22.80 14.09
CA PHE A 341 4.03 -23.21 12.69
C PHE A 341 4.83 -22.32 11.73
N ALA A 342 5.27 -21.13 12.16
CA ALA A 342 6.06 -20.21 11.36
C ALA A 342 7.38 -19.85 12.05
N THR A 343 8.50 -20.02 11.35
CA THR A 343 9.83 -19.60 11.81
C THR A 343 10.34 -18.48 10.92
N PRO A 344 10.45 -17.23 11.40
CA PRO A 344 11.03 -16.14 10.62
C PRO A 344 12.50 -16.45 10.32
N MET A 345 12.97 -16.02 9.16
CA MET A 345 14.35 -16.22 8.75
C MET A 345 14.84 -15.12 7.82
N ALA A 346 16.16 -14.99 7.75
CA ALA A 346 16.85 -14.28 6.69
C ALA A 346 17.19 -15.34 5.63
N VAL A 347 16.58 -15.26 4.45
CA VAL A 347 16.93 -16.11 3.29
C VAL A 347 18.36 -15.78 2.84
N ASP A 348 18.67 -14.49 2.87
CA ASP A 348 20.01 -13.93 2.82
C ASP A 348 20.03 -12.65 3.67
N LYS A 349 21.18 -11.97 3.71
CA LYS A 349 21.42 -10.76 4.50
C LYS A 349 20.39 -9.63 4.28
N HIS A 350 19.71 -9.60 3.14
CA HIS A 350 18.75 -8.57 2.73
C HIS A 350 17.39 -9.13 2.30
N THR A 351 17.08 -10.38 2.65
CA THR A 351 15.83 -11.05 2.27
C THR A 351 15.15 -11.67 3.47
N PHE A 352 13.95 -11.19 3.79
CA PHE A 352 13.10 -11.75 4.84
C PHE A 352 12.17 -12.84 4.28
N GLY A 353 11.98 -13.88 5.09
CA GLY A 353 11.07 -14.96 4.77
C GLY A 353 10.62 -15.78 5.97
N TYR A 354 9.82 -16.80 5.70
CA TYR A 354 9.41 -17.81 6.68
C TYR A 354 9.81 -19.21 6.22
N ARG A 355 10.21 -20.03 7.19
CA ARG A 355 10.17 -21.50 7.10
C ARG A 355 8.94 -21.99 7.84
N TRP A 356 8.25 -22.98 7.29
CA TRP A 356 7.00 -23.50 7.84
C TRP A 356 7.15 -24.87 8.47
N ASN A 357 6.38 -25.13 9.51
CA ASN A 357 6.21 -26.47 10.06
C ASN A 357 5.26 -27.26 9.15
N THR A 358 5.81 -28.21 8.39
CA THR A 358 5.05 -29.01 7.41
C THR A 358 4.04 -29.97 8.04
N ALA A 359 4.08 -30.19 9.36
CA ALA A 359 3.04 -30.92 10.07
C ALA A 359 1.74 -30.10 10.23
N MET A 360 1.84 -28.77 10.17
CA MET A 360 0.73 -27.83 10.38
C MET A 360 0.36 -27.04 9.12
N VAL A 361 1.34 -26.74 8.28
CA VAL A 361 1.19 -25.98 7.05
C VAL A 361 1.23 -26.94 5.86
N LYS A 362 0.22 -26.83 4.98
CA LYS A 362 0.06 -27.70 3.82
C LYS A 362 0.39 -26.95 2.54
N LYS A 363 0.75 -27.66 1.47
CA LYS A 363 0.73 -27.05 0.12
C LYS A 363 -0.73 -26.79 -0.25
N ALA A 364 -1.02 -25.58 -0.75
CA ALA A 364 -2.34 -25.26 -1.27
C ALA A 364 -2.56 -25.93 -2.63
N ASP A 365 -3.83 -26.04 -3.04
CA ASP A 365 -4.21 -26.59 -4.36
C ASP A 365 -3.63 -25.77 -5.53
N SER A 366 -3.42 -24.46 -5.31
CA SER A 366 -2.74 -23.60 -6.27
C SER A 366 -1.23 -23.82 -6.23
N ALA A 367 -0.62 -23.98 -7.41
CA ALA A 367 0.82 -24.13 -7.54
C ALA A 367 1.53 -22.95 -6.84
N ASN A 368 2.49 -23.26 -5.98
CA ASN A 368 3.37 -22.31 -5.28
C ASN A 368 2.77 -21.50 -4.13
N LEU A 369 1.74 -22.01 -3.43
CA LEU A 369 1.33 -21.47 -2.12
C LEU A 369 1.36 -22.52 -1.01
N PHE A 370 1.66 -22.06 0.20
CA PHE A 370 1.35 -22.73 1.45
C PHE A 370 -0.02 -22.26 1.96
N ALA A 371 -0.80 -23.19 2.50
CA ALA A 371 -2.01 -22.92 3.27
C ALA A 371 -1.70 -23.06 4.76
N LEU A 372 -1.93 -21.99 5.51
CA LEU A 372 -1.78 -21.96 6.97
C LEU A 372 -2.92 -22.74 7.65
N PRO A 373 -2.78 -23.09 8.95
CA PRO A 373 -3.83 -23.76 9.69
C PRO A 373 -5.16 -22.98 9.65
N GLU A 374 -6.24 -23.72 9.42
CA GLU A 374 -7.59 -23.18 9.33
C GLU A 374 -8.31 -23.24 10.69
N TYR A 375 -8.00 -24.26 11.51
CA TYR A 375 -8.66 -24.56 12.77
C TYR A 375 -7.73 -24.34 13.95
N TYR A 376 -8.27 -23.76 15.01
CA TYR A 376 -7.54 -23.44 16.23
C TYR A 376 -8.36 -23.82 17.46
N ARG A 377 -7.69 -24.20 18.54
CA ARG A 377 -8.27 -24.35 19.87
C ARG A 377 -7.62 -23.35 20.82
N LEU A 378 -8.43 -22.70 21.65
CA LEU A 378 -7.93 -21.82 22.69
C LEU A 378 -7.38 -22.67 23.84
N VAL A 379 -6.12 -22.45 24.21
CA VAL A 379 -5.47 -23.17 25.32
C VAL A 379 -4.73 -22.20 26.23
N THR A 380 -4.53 -22.59 27.48
CA THR A 380 -3.63 -21.89 28.40
C THR A 380 -2.22 -22.45 28.23
N ASN A 381 -1.27 -21.60 27.83
CA ASN A 381 0.11 -22.00 27.65
C ASN A 381 0.86 -22.13 28.99
N LYS A 382 2.11 -22.60 28.92
CA LYS A 382 2.99 -22.82 30.10
C LYS A 382 3.23 -21.58 30.98
N ASN A 383 2.93 -20.38 30.47
CA ASN A 383 3.09 -19.12 31.18
C ASN A 383 1.74 -18.59 31.71
N ASN A 384 0.72 -19.45 31.82
CA ASN A 384 -0.65 -19.10 32.21
C ASN A 384 -1.30 -18.02 31.34
N LYS A 385 -0.98 -17.99 30.04
CA LYS A 385 -1.60 -17.08 29.06
C LYS A 385 -2.42 -17.87 28.05
N ALA A 386 -3.61 -17.39 27.74
CA ALA A 386 -4.45 -17.97 26.71
C ALA A 386 -3.91 -17.63 25.31
N GLU A 387 -3.90 -18.62 24.41
CA GLU A 387 -3.48 -18.47 23.02
C GLU A 387 -4.21 -19.47 22.12
N TRP A 388 -4.38 -19.12 20.85
CA TRP A 388 -4.94 -19.99 19.83
C TRP A 388 -3.86 -20.88 19.23
N VAL A 389 -3.94 -22.18 19.50
CA VAL A 389 -3.01 -23.19 18.95
C VAL A 389 -3.67 -23.89 17.77
N PRO A 390 -2.97 -24.09 16.64
CA PRO A 390 -3.51 -24.82 15.51
C PRO A 390 -3.85 -26.26 15.89
N VAL A 391 -4.99 -26.74 15.42
CA VAL A 391 -5.44 -28.13 15.58
C VAL A 391 -5.83 -28.70 14.22
N LYS A 392 -5.88 -30.02 14.10
CA LYS A 392 -6.35 -30.64 12.86
C LYS A 392 -7.87 -30.50 12.77
N LYS A 393 -8.40 -30.56 11.55
CA LYS A 393 -9.85 -30.52 11.32
C LYS A 393 -10.57 -31.63 12.08
N GLU A 394 -9.97 -32.81 12.11
CA GLU A 394 -10.54 -34.01 12.73
C GLU A 394 -10.62 -33.92 14.26
N ASP A 395 -9.86 -33.00 14.87
CA ASP A 395 -9.88 -32.73 16.31
C ASP A 395 -10.95 -31.70 16.71
N VAL A 396 -11.68 -31.13 15.75
CA VAL A 396 -12.75 -30.15 16.00
C VAL A 396 -14.09 -30.88 16.05
N PRO A 397 -14.85 -30.78 17.17
CA PRO A 397 -16.13 -31.46 17.28
C PRO A 397 -17.11 -31.01 16.19
N ALA A 398 -17.67 -31.97 15.45
CA ALA A 398 -18.51 -31.71 14.27
C ALA A 398 -19.81 -30.95 14.61
N GLU A 399 -20.33 -31.16 15.82
CA GLU A 399 -21.51 -30.49 16.36
C GLU A 399 -21.35 -28.97 16.51
N LEU A 400 -20.11 -28.45 16.47
CA LEU A 400 -19.83 -27.01 16.56
C LEU A 400 -20.25 -26.22 15.33
N GLY A 401 -20.55 -26.88 14.21
CA GLY A 401 -21.01 -26.18 13.01
C GLY A 401 -19.93 -25.37 12.27
N LEU A 402 -18.66 -25.43 12.71
CA LEU A 402 -17.58 -24.62 12.15
C LEU A 402 -17.22 -25.03 10.71
N GLU A 403 -17.34 -26.31 10.35
CA GLU A 403 -17.04 -26.82 9.00
C GLU A 403 -18.02 -26.30 7.93
N GLN A 404 -19.25 -26.01 8.32
CA GLN A 404 -20.32 -25.54 7.45
C GLN A 404 -20.17 -24.05 7.11
N ILE A 405 -19.35 -23.33 7.86
CA ILE A 405 -19.03 -21.93 7.58
C ILE A 405 -18.34 -21.79 6.21
N ARG A 406 -18.72 -20.75 5.49
CA ARG A 406 -18.08 -20.32 4.25
C ARG A 406 -17.61 -18.88 4.42
N PHE A 407 -16.41 -18.62 3.91
CA PHE A 407 -15.77 -17.29 3.87
C PHE A 407 -15.60 -16.79 2.42
N GLY A 408 -16.36 -17.36 1.48
CA GLY A 408 -16.26 -17.01 0.06
C GLY A 408 -16.85 -15.64 -0.27
N ARG A 409 -16.75 -15.27 -1.55
CA ARG A 409 -17.22 -13.99 -2.06
C ARG A 409 -18.73 -13.80 -1.81
N PRO A 410 -19.15 -12.68 -1.20
CA PRO A 410 -20.58 -12.42 -0.99
C PRO A 410 -21.29 -12.17 -2.33
N SER A 411 -22.55 -12.59 -2.42
CA SER A 411 -23.40 -12.32 -3.58
C SER A 411 -23.79 -10.84 -3.66
N GLY A 412 -23.79 -10.27 -4.87
CA GLY A 412 -24.73 -9.20 -5.22
C GLY A 412 -24.48 -7.80 -4.63
N ARG A 413 -23.23 -7.34 -4.54
CA ARG A 413 -22.97 -5.91 -4.28
C ARG A 413 -22.61 -5.19 -5.58
N SER A 414 -23.54 -4.37 -6.07
CA SER A 414 -23.22 -3.34 -7.07
C SER A 414 -22.63 -2.14 -6.35
N PHE A 415 -21.59 -1.56 -6.91
CA PHE A 415 -21.04 -0.28 -6.44
C PHE A 415 -21.34 0.80 -7.47
N ASP A 416 -21.58 2.01 -6.98
CA ASP A 416 -21.61 3.17 -7.87
C ASP A 416 -20.22 3.35 -8.51
N PRO A 417 -20.18 3.70 -9.79
CA PRO A 417 -18.93 3.92 -10.50
C PRO A 417 -18.13 5.04 -9.85
N TYR A 418 -16.82 4.95 -9.94
CA TYR A 418 -15.98 6.12 -9.74
C TYR A 418 -16.23 7.07 -10.90
N VAL A 419 -16.59 8.31 -10.60
CA VAL A 419 -16.82 9.37 -11.59
C VAL A 419 -16.16 10.65 -11.12
N THR A 420 -15.57 11.38 -12.05
CA THR A 420 -15.08 12.75 -11.83
C THR A 420 -16.17 13.76 -12.17
N PRO A 421 -16.09 15.01 -11.68
CA PRO A 421 -17.01 16.07 -12.06
C PRO A 421 -17.17 16.21 -13.57
N GLU A 422 -18.41 16.33 -14.04
CA GLU A 422 -18.74 16.46 -15.46
C GLU A 422 -19.08 17.90 -15.86
N GLU A 423 -19.23 18.79 -14.88
CA GLU A 423 -19.68 20.17 -15.13
C GLU A 423 -18.74 20.92 -16.09
N PRO A 424 -19.27 21.71 -17.04
CA PRO A 424 -18.46 22.33 -18.10
C PRO A 424 -17.39 23.30 -17.60
N ASP A 425 -17.56 23.87 -16.43
CA ASP A 425 -16.63 24.80 -15.77
C ASP A 425 -15.68 24.12 -14.78
N SER A 426 -15.83 22.82 -14.55
CA SER A 426 -14.94 22.08 -13.66
C SER A 426 -13.50 22.00 -14.18
N CYS A 427 -12.54 21.87 -13.27
CA CYS A 427 -11.11 21.67 -13.60
C CYS A 427 -10.84 20.38 -14.40
N TRP A 428 -11.81 19.47 -14.50
CA TRP A 428 -11.74 18.27 -15.32
C TRP A 428 -12.05 18.56 -16.80
N LYS A 429 -12.71 19.68 -17.09
CA LYS A 429 -13.17 20.10 -18.43
C LYS A 429 -12.49 21.38 -18.94
N LYS A 430 -11.93 22.22 -18.05
CA LYS A 430 -11.23 23.46 -18.43
C LYS A 430 -9.90 23.63 -17.67
N PRO A 431 -8.75 23.73 -18.37
CA PRO A 431 -8.56 23.62 -19.83
C PRO A 431 -9.00 22.26 -20.40
N GLY A 432 -8.99 21.22 -19.58
CA GLY A 432 -9.53 19.91 -19.91
C GLY A 432 -8.54 19.00 -20.67
N PRO A 433 -9.00 17.81 -21.08
CA PRO A 433 -8.18 16.87 -21.82
C PRO A 433 -7.95 17.32 -23.27
N VAL A 434 -6.83 16.92 -23.84
CA VAL A 434 -6.46 17.16 -25.24
C VAL A 434 -6.83 15.99 -26.16
N ALA A 435 -7.08 14.79 -25.62
CA ALA A 435 -7.55 13.64 -26.38
C ALA A 435 -8.35 12.66 -25.51
N GLY A 436 -9.27 11.93 -26.13
CA GLY A 436 -10.14 10.92 -25.52
C GLY A 436 -11.62 11.16 -25.83
N PRO A 437 -12.53 10.36 -25.24
CA PRO A 437 -12.27 9.28 -24.29
C PRO A 437 -11.57 8.07 -24.92
N PHE A 438 -10.77 7.38 -24.11
CA PHE A 438 -10.24 6.05 -24.37
C PHE A 438 -10.77 5.08 -23.31
N LYS A 439 -10.70 3.77 -23.58
CA LYS A 439 -11.08 2.73 -22.62
C LYS A 439 -9.94 1.73 -22.42
N ALA A 440 -9.82 1.22 -21.20
CA ALA A 440 -9.04 0.03 -20.89
C ALA A 440 -9.86 -0.93 -20.02
N TYR A 441 -9.48 -2.21 -20.04
CA TYR A 441 -10.22 -3.32 -19.46
C TYR A 441 -9.32 -4.11 -18.51
N PRO A 442 -9.08 -3.61 -17.29
CA PRO A 442 -8.24 -4.32 -16.32
C PRO A 442 -8.87 -5.67 -15.95
N GLY A 443 -8.02 -6.62 -15.56
CA GLY A 443 -8.41 -7.98 -15.19
C GLY A 443 -9.22 -8.08 -13.90
N ASP A 444 -9.48 -6.97 -13.21
CA ASP A 444 -10.35 -6.91 -12.03
C ASP A 444 -11.85 -6.89 -12.35
N GLY A 445 -12.20 -6.96 -13.65
CA GLY A 445 -13.59 -6.94 -14.12
C GLY A 445 -14.19 -5.54 -14.21
N SER A 446 -13.39 -4.49 -14.05
CA SER A 446 -13.82 -3.11 -14.31
C SER A 446 -13.51 -2.67 -15.76
N VAL A 447 -14.09 -1.54 -16.14
CA VAL A 447 -13.74 -0.76 -17.32
C VAL A 447 -13.34 0.63 -16.83
N VAL A 448 -12.19 1.11 -17.31
CA VAL A 448 -11.74 2.48 -17.04
C VAL A 448 -11.90 3.33 -18.29
N THR A 449 -12.51 4.50 -18.14
CA THR A 449 -12.52 5.55 -19.17
C THR A 449 -11.50 6.60 -18.79
N TYR A 450 -10.62 6.95 -19.73
CA TYR A 450 -9.53 7.86 -19.48
C TYR A 450 -9.29 8.82 -20.64
N TYR A 451 -8.60 9.91 -20.34
CA TYR A 451 -8.28 10.96 -21.29
C TYR A 451 -6.81 11.37 -21.13
N TRP A 452 -6.26 12.00 -22.17
CA TRP A 452 -4.93 12.59 -22.11
C TRP A 452 -5.01 14.06 -21.76
N TYR A 453 -4.26 14.46 -20.75
CA TYR A 453 -4.12 15.87 -20.35
C TYR A 453 -2.72 16.34 -20.68
N LYS A 454 -2.58 17.62 -21.06
CA LYS A 454 -1.30 18.30 -20.91
C LYS A 454 -0.93 18.25 -19.42
N PHE A 455 0.31 17.89 -19.10
CA PHE A 455 0.68 17.59 -17.72
C PHE A 455 0.33 18.74 -16.78
N CYS A 456 0.61 20.00 -17.15
CA CYS A 456 0.28 21.18 -16.34
C CYS A 456 -1.21 21.46 -16.12
N ASP A 457 -2.08 20.90 -16.96
CA ASP A 457 -3.53 21.15 -16.95
C ASP A 457 -4.30 20.00 -16.30
N GLN A 458 -3.59 19.02 -15.72
CA GLN A 458 -4.25 17.98 -14.94
C GLN A 458 -4.94 18.57 -13.69
N PRO A 459 -6.09 18.00 -13.26
CA PRO A 459 -6.87 18.53 -12.15
C PRO A 459 -6.08 18.69 -10.84
N ALA A 460 -5.14 17.79 -10.56
CA ALA A 460 -4.29 17.87 -9.37
C ALA A 460 -3.48 19.17 -9.31
N LEU A 461 -2.86 19.59 -10.43
CA LEU A 461 -2.07 20.81 -10.50
C LEU A 461 -2.93 22.08 -10.48
N LEU A 462 -4.11 22.03 -11.08
CA LEU A 462 -5.08 23.12 -11.03
C LEU A 462 -5.60 23.39 -9.61
N ASN A 463 -5.48 22.42 -8.70
CA ASN A 463 -5.92 22.51 -7.30
C ASN A 463 -4.74 22.54 -6.30
N ALA A 464 -3.52 22.83 -6.76
CA ALA A 464 -2.30 22.78 -5.95
C ALA A 464 -1.77 24.15 -5.50
N ASP A 465 -2.60 25.21 -5.57
CA ASP A 465 -2.18 26.58 -5.25
C ASP A 465 -0.93 27.00 -6.05
N MET A 466 -0.93 26.68 -7.35
CA MET A 466 0.15 27.04 -8.27
C MET A 466 -0.32 28.11 -9.24
N THR A 467 0.54 29.08 -9.50
CA THR A 467 0.37 30.04 -10.60
C THR A 467 0.54 29.35 -11.95
N ASP A 468 0.00 29.96 -13.01
CA ASP A 468 0.19 29.48 -14.38
C ASP A 468 1.67 29.35 -14.74
N LYS A 469 2.50 30.31 -14.28
CA LYS A 469 3.95 30.27 -14.49
C LYS A 469 4.57 29.04 -13.85
N GLU A 470 4.26 28.75 -12.59
CA GLU A 470 4.80 27.57 -11.89
C GLU A 470 4.37 26.26 -12.56
N ARG A 471 3.11 26.17 -13.02
CA ARG A 471 2.62 24.98 -13.75
C ARG A 471 3.35 24.81 -15.09
N LEU A 472 3.59 25.89 -15.83
CA LEU A 472 4.35 25.85 -17.09
C LEU A 472 5.85 25.56 -16.90
N GLU A 473 6.44 26.03 -15.80
CA GLU A 473 7.82 25.66 -15.45
C GLU A 473 7.92 24.16 -15.15
N MET A 474 6.98 23.61 -14.36
CA MET A 474 6.93 22.18 -14.07
C MET A 474 6.66 21.34 -15.33
N GLN A 475 5.80 21.81 -16.24
CA GLN A 475 5.58 21.20 -17.57
C GLN A 475 6.89 20.99 -18.32
N ALA A 476 7.75 22.02 -18.38
CA ALA A 476 9.03 21.92 -19.09
C ALA A 476 9.98 20.89 -18.46
N LEU A 477 9.96 20.76 -17.12
CA LEU A 477 10.72 19.72 -16.41
C LEU A 477 10.19 18.32 -16.73
N VAL A 478 8.87 18.16 -16.79
CA VAL A 478 8.23 16.88 -17.12
C VAL A 478 8.46 16.48 -18.57
N GLU A 479 8.47 17.42 -19.50
CA GLU A 479 8.87 17.15 -20.89
C GLU A 479 10.32 16.64 -20.98
N LYS A 480 11.24 17.22 -20.20
CA LYS A 480 12.61 16.69 -20.08
C LYS A 480 12.61 15.25 -19.57
N LEU A 481 11.83 14.96 -18.52
CA LEU A 481 11.70 13.59 -17.99
C LEU A 481 11.15 12.62 -19.04
N HIS A 482 10.01 12.90 -19.66
CA HIS A 482 9.37 11.98 -20.61
C HIS A 482 10.26 11.65 -21.81
N ARG A 483 11.08 12.61 -22.25
CA ARG A 483 12.02 12.42 -23.37
C ARG A 483 13.24 11.57 -23.01
N ASN A 484 13.65 11.54 -21.74
CA ASN A 484 14.91 10.91 -21.32
C ASN A 484 14.70 9.65 -20.49
N TRP A 485 13.59 9.54 -19.78
CA TRP A 485 13.30 8.48 -18.82
C TRP A 485 12.20 7.57 -19.36
N THR A 486 12.60 6.54 -20.11
CA THR A 486 11.69 5.53 -20.70
C THR A 486 11.38 4.38 -19.72
N LYS A 487 10.26 3.70 -19.94
CA LYS A 487 9.71 2.66 -19.04
C LYS A 487 10.49 1.34 -18.94
N ASP A 488 11.57 1.18 -19.71
CA ASP A 488 12.35 -0.04 -19.91
C ASP A 488 13.76 0.03 -19.31
N ARG A 489 14.08 1.11 -18.58
CA ARG A 489 15.37 1.33 -17.91
C ARG A 489 15.33 0.88 -16.44
N ASP A 490 16.51 0.68 -15.86
CA ASP A 490 16.64 0.42 -14.42
C ASP A 490 16.82 1.72 -13.64
N TYR A 491 15.77 2.11 -12.90
CA TYR A 491 15.79 3.27 -12.00
C TYR A 491 16.14 2.85 -10.58
N LEU A 492 15.38 1.89 -10.05
CA LEU A 492 15.71 1.19 -8.81
C LEU A 492 16.63 -0.01 -9.13
N PRO A 493 17.60 -0.34 -8.27
CA PRO A 493 18.46 -1.51 -8.49
C PRO A 493 17.61 -2.79 -8.56
N PRO A 494 17.70 -3.62 -9.62
CA PRO A 494 16.87 -4.81 -9.80
C PRO A 494 17.05 -5.80 -8.63
N PRO A 495 16.05 -6.63 -8.27
CA PRO A 495 16.20 -7.57 -7.16
C PRO A 495 17.29 -8.61 -7.46
N ALA A 496 17.99 -9.10 -6.43
CA ALA A 496 18.98 -10.18 -6.59
C ALA A 496 18.35 -11.58 -6.64
N VAL A 497 17.09 -11.69 -6.23
CA VAL A 497 16.37 -12.95 -6.03
C VAL A 497 14.93 -12.79 -6.49
N GLY A 498 14.26 -13.92 -6.71
CA GLY A 498 12.87 -13.93 -7.14
C GLY A 498 12.67 -13.42 -8.57
N ARG A 499 11.40 -13.33 -8.97
CA ARG A 499 10.97 -12.81 -10.27
C ARG A 499 10.13 -11.57 -10.05
N LEU A 500 10.22 -10.58 -10.94
CA LEU A 500 9.40 -9.38 -10.85
C LEU A 500 7.92 -9.66 -11.18
N ALA A 501 7.03 -9.07 -10.40
CA ALA A 501 5.60 -9.02 -10.70
C ALA A 501 5.35 -8.13 -11.93
N GLU A 502 4.17 -8.27 -12.53
CA GLU A 502 3.71 -7.46 -13.65
C GLU A 502 2.57 -6.54 -13.18
N LEU A 503 2.58 -5.28 -13.61
CA LEU A 503 1.35 -4.50 -13.65
C LEU A 503 0.35 -5.18 -14.57
N ASP A 504 -0.95 -4.96 -14.35
CA ASP A 504 -1.95 -5.40 -15.29
C ASP A 504 -1.63 -4.82 -16.69
N PRO A 505 -1.44 -5.67 -17.73
CA PRO A 505 -1.07 -5.18 -19.05
C PRO A 505 -2.05 -4.15 -19.63
N ALA A 506 -3.33 -4.20 -19.23
CA ALA A 506 -4.33 -3.22 -19.67
C ALA A 506 -4.07 -1.80 -19.13
N LEU A 507 -3.23 -1.67 -18.09
CA LEU A 507 -2.84 -0.40 -17.50
C LEU A 507 -1.52 0.15 -18.05
N ILE A 508 -0.85 -0.57 -18.96
CA ILE A 508 0.30 -0.07 -19.70
C ILE A 508 -0.20 0.50 -21.04
N VAL A 509 -0.17 1.82 -21.16
CA VAL A 509 -0.70 2.53 -22.34
C VAL A 509 0.41 3.10 -23.20
N THR A 510 0.13 3.29 -24.48
CA THR A 510 1.00 3.98 -25.42
C THR A 510 0.49 5.40 -25.62
N PRO A 511 1.33 6.44 -25.45
CA PRO A 511 0.94 7.80 -25.78
C PRO A 511 0.50 7.93 -27.24
N PRO A 512 -0.62 8.62 -27.53
CA PRO A 512 -0.98 8.99 -28.89
C PRO A 512 0.15 9.81 -29.54
N LYS A 513 0.21 9.74 -30.87
CA LYS A 513 1.21 10.47 -31.65
C LYS A 513 1.16 11.96 -31.30
N GLY A 514 2.30 12.54 -30.95
CA GLY A 514 2.45 13.94 -30.54
C GLY A 514 2.22 14.20 -29.05
N LEU A 515 1.82 13.19 -28.27
CA LEU A 515 1.60 13.27 -26.82
C LEU A 515 2.65 12.49 -26.02
N GLU A 516 3.78 12.11 -26.63
CA GLU A 516 4.81 11.28 -26.02
C GLU A 516 5.55 11.99 -24.88
N ALA A 517 5.62 13.33 -24.90
CA ALA A 517 6.29 14.13 -23.89
C ALA A 517 5.40 15.27 -23.40
N GLY A 518 5.31 15.44 -22.07
CA GLY A 518 4.53 16.51 -21.45
C GLY A 518 3.02 16.26 -21.34
N TYR A 519 2.56 15.03 -21.57
CA TYR A 519 1.16 14.64 -21.44
C TYR A 519 1.02 13.38 -20.61
N VAL A 520 -0.11 13.23 -19.92
CA VAL A 520 -0.37 12.09 -19.03
C VAL A 520 -1.79 11.55 -19.20
N PRO A 521 -1.98 10.22 -19.07
CA PRO A 521 -3.30 9.60 -19.08
C PRO A 521 -3.95 9.70 -17.68
N ILE A 522 -5.20 10.13 -17.61
CA ILE A 522 -5.96 10.28 -16.36
C ILE A 522 -7.31 9.59 -16.47
N VAL A 523 -7.61 8.70 -15.53
CA VAL A 523 -8.91 8.02 -15.43
C VAL A 523 -9.96 8.99 -14.91
N THR A 524 -11.07 9.12 -15.63
CA THR A 524 -12.22 9.95 -15.24
C THR A 524 -13.44 9.12 -14.84
N ARG A 525 -13.45 7.83 -15.19
CA ARG A 525 -14.51 6.89 -14.79
C ARG A 525 -13.96 5.48 -14.60
N GLN A 526 -14.42 4.78 -13.58
CA GLN A 526 -14.19 3.34 -13.40
C GLN A 526 -15.50 2.67 -12.96
N GLU A 527 -15.96 1.70 -13.74
CA GLU A 527 -17.23 1.01 -13.54
C GLU A 527 -17.10 -0.50 -13.77
N ALA A 528 -18.03 -1.29 -13.26
CA ALA A 528 -18.07 -2.72 -13.55
C ALA A 528 -18.26 -2.95 -15.07
N LYS A 529 -17.53 -3.91 -15.64
CA LYS A 529 -17.75 -4.32 -17.03
C LYS A 529 -19.15 -4.91 -17.16
N THR A 530 -19.99 -4.30 -18.01
CA THR A 530 -21.27 -4.88 -18.39
C THR A 530 -21.02 -6.21 -19.10
N LYS A 531 -21.77 -7.24 -18.68
CA LYS A 531 -21.68 -8.60 -19.24
C LYS A 531 -22.17 -8.64 -20.68
#